data_AF-A0A0X8L4H4-F1
#
_entry.id   AF-A0A0X8L4H4-F1
#
_cell.length_a   1.000
_cell.length_b   1.000
_cell.length_c   1.000
_cell.angle_alpha   90.00
_cell.angle_beta   90.00
_cell.angle_gamma   90.00
#
_symmetry.space_group_name_H-M   'P 1'
#
loop_
_entity.id
_entity.type
_entity.pdbx_description
1 polymer ?
#
loop_
_entity_poly.entity_id
_entity_poly.type
_entity_poly.pdbx_seq_one_letter_code
_entity_poly.pdbx_strand_id
1 'polypeptide(L)'
;MNATSFQQLIPGQATNFSNLFELSNTSSSVLERLFKLNMQVLKTALAENQVIWETALASKSPQELIALSANTAKASAEKAAIYGRQVQEIFSGAQSEATAAVVSKLERAQRDGQRVADKLSTESTVIIATT
;
A
#
# COMPACT_ATOMS: atom_id res chain seq x y z
N MET A 1 -19.72 5.81 -43.23
CA MET A 1 -20.07 5.22 -41.92
C MET A 1 -19.18 5.87 -40.88
N ASN A 2 -19.78 6.51 -39.89
CA ASN A 2 -19.12 7.42 -38.95
C ASN A 2 -18.36 6.59 -37.89
N ALA A 3 -17.06 6.86 -37.69
CA ALA A 3 -16.22 6.19 -36.70
C ALA A 3 -16.48 6.69 -35.26
N THR A 4 -17.76 6.92 -34.93
CA THR A 4 -18.19 7.68 -33.75
C THR A 4 -18.74 6.77 -32.66
N SER A 5 -18.02 5.71 -32.32
CA SER A 5 -18.51 4.75 -31.31
C SER A 5 -17.52 4.40 -30.20
N PHE A 6 -16.25 4.83 -30.27
CA PHE A 6 -15.27 4.51 -29.21
C PHE A 6 -14.51 5.73 -28.65
N GLN A 7 -14.16 6.72 -29.48
CA GLN A 7 -13.45 7.91 -28.99
C GLN A 7 -14.33 8.88 -28.21
N GLN A 8 -15.65 8.86 -28.42
CA GLN A 8 -16.61 9.68 -27.66
C GLN A 8 -17.10 9.03 -26.37
N LEU A 9 -16.72 7.77 -26.09
CA LEU A 9 -17.03 7.07 -24.83
C LEU A 9 -15.92 7.21 -23.77
N ILE A 10 -14.82 7.91 -24.09
CA ILE A 10 -13.71 8.14 -23.15
C ILE A 10 -13.38 9.63 -22.95
N PRO A 11 -14.34 10.59 -22.84
CA PRO A 11 -14.03 11.85 -22.19
C PRO A 11 -14.04 11.61 -20.67
N GLY A 12 -12.85 11.55 -20.07
CA GLY A 12 -12.65 11.54 -18.62
C GLY A 12 -11.97 10.29 -18.04
N GLN A 13 -11.96 9.15 -18.72
CA GLN A 13 -11.35 7.94 -18.14
C GLN A 13 -9.83 7.88 -18.33
N ALA A 14 -9.27 8.39 -19.44
CA ALA A 14 -7.82 8.37 -19.68
C ALA A 14 -7.02 9.16 -18.61
N THR A 15 -7.57 10.27 -18.14
CA THR A 15 -6.98 11.08 -17.06
C THR A 15 -7.12 10.39 -15.69
N ASN A 16 -8.24 9.69 -15.45
CA ASN A 16 -8.42 8.87 -14.25
C ASN A 16 -7.45 7.68 -14.22
N PHE A 17 -7.22 7.01 -15.37
CA PHE A 17 -6.22 5.95 -15.50
C PHE A 17 -4.79 6.46 -15.33
N SER A 18 -4.45 7.65 -15.87
CA SER A 18 -3.14 8.28 -15.64
C SER A 18 -2.94 8.66 -14.17
N ASN A 19 -3.96 9.16 -13.49
CA ASN A 19 -3.88 9.47 -12.06
C ASN A 19 -3.76 8.20 -11.19
N LEU A 20 -4.39 7.08 -11.58
CA LEU A 20 -4.19 5.77 -10.95
C LEU A 20 -2.79 5.21 -11.21
N PHE A 21 -2.22 5.45 -12.39
CA PHE A 21 -0.86 5.04 -12.75
C PHE A 21 0.20 5.92 -12.07
N GLU A 22 -0.07 7.22 -11.87
CA GLU A 22 0.77 8.11 -11.07
C GLU A 22 0.65 7.83 -9.56
N LEU A 23 -0.53 7.40 -9.09
CA LEU A 23 -0.69 6.86 -7.73
C LEU A 23 0.12 5.55 -7.57
N SER A 24 0.22 4.73 -8.62
CA SER A 24 1.14 3.58 -8.68
C SER A 24 2.63 3.98 -8.68
N ASN A 25 2.97 5.22 -9.00
CA ASN A 25 4.35 5.72 -8.98
C ASN A 25 4.76 6.30 -7.62
N THR A 26 3.90 6.25 -6.59
CA THR A 26 4.27 6.64 -5.22
C THR A 26 4.30 5.40 -4.32
N SER A 27 5.51 4.95 -3.95
CA SER A 27 5.80 3.92 -2.92
C SER A 27 5.28 2.49 -3.22
N SER A 28 6.08 1.46 -2.89
CA SER A 28 5.95 0.04 -3.28
C SER A 28 4.50 -0.45 -3.46
N SER A 29 4.19 -0.95 -4.66
CA SER A 29 2.82 -1.40 -5.01
C SER A 29 2.26 -2.41 -4.00
N VAL A 30 0.94 -2.39 -3.77
CA VAL A 30 0.23 -3.38 -2.92
C VAL A 30 0.58 -4.81 -3.33
N LEU A 31 0.72 -5.07 -4.63
CA LEU A 31 1.12 -6.37 -5.17
C LEU A 31 2.54 -6.76 -4.73
N GLU A 32 3.51 -5.85 -4.82
CA GLU A 32 4.89 -6.08 -4.36
C GLU A 32 4.92 -6.37 -2.85
N ARG A 33 4.17 -5.62 -2.05
CA ARG A 33 4.08 -5.81 -0.60
C ARG A 33 3.44 -7.15 -0.25
N LEU A 34 2.36 -7.56 -0.93
CA LEU A 34 1.74 -8.87 -0.77
C LEU A 34 2.69 -10.01 -1.18
N PHE A 35 3.41 -9.86 -2.30
CA PHE A 35 4.38 -10.85 -2.74
C PHE A 35 5.50 -11.04 -1.73
N LYS A 36 6.07 -9.93 -1.23
CA LYS A 36 7.09 -9.92 -0.18
C LYS A 36 6.60 -10.61 1.09
N LEU A 37 5.38 -10.30 1.53
CA LEU A 37 4.75 -10.93 2.70
C LEU A 37 4.60 -12.45 2.49
N ASN A 38 4.04 -12.89 1.36
CA ASN A 38 3.86 -14.31 1.05
C ASN A 38 5.19 -15.07 1.02
N MET A 39 6.24 -14.48 0.44
CA MET A 39 7.57 -15.08 0.45
C MET A 39 8.17 -15.19 1.85
N GLN A 40 7.95 -14.20 2.72
CA GLN A 40 8.38 -14.27 4.11
C GLN A 40 7.66 -15.40 4.85
N VAL A 41 6.33 -15.51 4.68
CA VAL A 41 5.52 -16.58 5.31
C VAL A 41 5.97 -17.95 4.81
N LEU A 42 6.19 -18.11 3.50
CA LEU A 42 6.66 -19.38 2.92
C LEU A 42 8.03 -19.79 3.48
N LYS A 43 9.00 -18.86 3.50
CA LYS A 43 10.34 -19.14 4.06
C LYS A 43 10.27 -19.53 5.53
N THR A 44 9.43 -18.83 6.30
CA THR A 44 9.21 -19.11 7.73
C THR A 44 8.60 -20.49 7.92
N ALA A 45 7.55 -20.82 7.16
CA ALA A 45 6.89 -22.13 7.23
C ALA A 45 7.85 -23.27 6.86
N LEU A 46 8.74 -23.08 5.88
CA LEU A 46 9.73 -24.10 5.53
C LEU A 46 10.73 -24.36 6.68
N ALA A 47 11.25 -23.29 7.28
CA ALA A 47 12.17 -23.39 8.42
C ALA A 47 11.49 -24.03 9.65
N GLU A 48 10.24 -23.68 9.91
CA GLU A 48 9.47 -24.25 11.03
C GLU A 48 9.13 -25.72 10.81
N ASN A 49 8.79 -26.11 9.58
CA ASN A 49 8.57 -27.51 9.26
C ASN A 49 9.82 -28.35 9.49
N GLN A 50 11.01 -27.84 9.18
CA GLN A 50 12.26 -28.55 9.51
C GLN A 50 12.36 -28.82 11.01
N VAL A 51 12.10 -27.82 11.85
CA VAL A 51 12.12 -27.96 13.32
C VAL A 51 11.05 -28.93 13.81
N ILE A 52 9.83 -28.88 13.24
CA ILE A 52 8.75 -29.81 13.57
C ILE A 52 9.17 -31.25 13.24
N TRP A 53 9.79 -31.50 12.08
CA TRP A 53 10.28 -32.82 11.71
C TRP A 53 11.38 -33.32 12.64
N GLU A 54 12.37 -32.48 12.96
CA GLU A 54 13.44 -32.82 13.90
C GLU A 54 12.86 -33.16 15.28
N THR A 55 11.89 -32.38 15.76
CA THR A 55 11.23 -32.59 17.06
C THR A 55 10.37 -33.86 17.05
N ALA A 56 9.67 -34.13 15.95
CA ALA A 56 8.87 -35.34 15.78
C ALA A 56 9.75 -36.60 15.80
N LEU A 57 10.91 -36.57 15.12
CA LEU A 57 11.86 -37.68 15.10
C LEU A 57 12.56 -37.90 16.44
N ALA A 58 12.77 -36.83 17.21
CA ALA A 58 13.36 -36.90 18.55
C ALA A 58 12.37 -37.31 19.66
N SER A 59 11.07 -37.31 19.35
CA SER A 59 10.01 -37.67 20.30
C SER A 59 10.13 -39.12 20.76
N LYS A 60 10.06 -39.34 22.07
CA LYS A 60 10.24 -40.65 22.70
C LYS A 60 8.94 -41.38 22.94
N SER A 61 7.81 -40.69 22.80
CA SER A 61 6.49 -41.23 23.10
C SER A 61 5.40 -40.70 22.17
N PRO A 62 4.30 -41.44 21.97
CA PRO A 62 3.13 -40.94 21.25
C PRO A 62 2.50 -39.69 21.90
N GLN A 63 2.61 -39.56 23.22
CA GLN A 63 2.09 -38.40 23.96
C GLN A 63 2.86 -37.12 23.60
N GLU A 64 4.19 -37.20 23.41
CA GLU A 64 5.00 -36.07 22.93
C GLU A 64 4.62 -35.65 21.51
N LEU A 65 4.29 -36.60 20.63
CA LEU A 65 3.80 -36.31 19.26
C LEU A 65 2.42 -35.63 19.27
N ILE A 66 1.51 -36.06 20.13
CA ILE A 66 0.19 -35.42 20.29
C ILE A 66 0.37 -33.98 20.80
N ALA A 67 1.24 -33.77 21.78
CA ALA A 67 1.56 -32.43 22.28
C ALA A 67 2.19 -31.55 21.20
N LEU A 68 3.11 -32.10 20.39
CA LEU A 68 3.72 -31.41 19.26
C LEU A 68 2.68 -30.99 18.21
N SER A 69 1.74 -31.88 17.88
CA SER A 69 0.63 -31.60 16.95
C SER A 69 -0.27 -30.48 17.48
N ALA A 70 -0.68 -30.55 18.76
CA ALA A 70 -1.51 -29.52 19.39
C ALA A 70 -0.82 -28.14 19.41
N ASN A 71 0.48 -28.12 19.74
CA ASN A 71 1.27 -26.89 19.73
C ASN A 71 1.42 -26.32 18.31
N THR A 72 1.64 -27.17 17.32
CA THR A 72 1.72 -26.77 15.91
C THR A 72 0.40 -26.18 15.41
N ALA A 73 -0.73 -26.80 15.75
CA ALA A 73 -2.05 -26.31 15.40
C ALA A 73 -2.33 -24.93 16.03
N LYS A 74 -1.99 -24.77 17.31
CA LYS A 74 -2.12 -23.48 18.01
C LYS A 74 -1.28 -22.39 17.34
N ALA A 75 0.00 -22.66 17.09
CA ALA A 75 0.90 -21.71 16.43
C ALA A 75 0.41 -21.35 15.02
N SER A 76 -0.13 -22.33 14.27
CA SER A 76 -0.69 -22.10 12.94
C SER A 76 -1.90 -21.15 12.97
N ALA A 77 -2.78 -21.29 13.96
CA ALA A 77 -3.91 -20.39 14.13
C ALA A 77 -3.48 -18.95 14.45
N GLU A 78 -2.49 -18.78 15.34
CA GLU A 78 -1.92 -17.47 15.67
C GLU A 78 -1.27 -16.81 14.43
N LYS A 79 -0.51 -17.58 13.65
CA LYS A 79 0.12 -17.12 12.40
C LYS A 79 -0.92 -16.70 11.35
N ALA A 80 -2.00 -17.46 11.19
CA ALA A 80 -3.06 -17.11 10.26
C ALA A 80 -3.74 -15.77 10.66
N ALA A 81 -3.99 -15.57 11.96
CA ALA A 81 -4.54 -14.31 12.46
C ALA A 81 -3.57 -13.12 12.22
N ILE A 82 -2.27 -13.33 12.43
CA ILE A 82 -1.24 -12.32 12.15
C ILE A 82 -1.19 -12.00 10.66
N TYR A 83 -1.13 -13.02 9.79
CA TYR A 83 -1.13 -12.83 8.33
C TYR A 83 -2.35 -12.02 7.87
N GLY A 84 -3.54 -12.33 8.39
CA GLY A 84 -4.76 -11.57 8.12
C GLY A 84 -4.62 -10.09 8.49
N ARG A 85 -4.07 -9.77 9.67
CA ARG A 85 -3.79 -8.38 10.07
C ARG A 85 -2.76 -7.70 9.16
N GLN A 86 -1.68 -8.38 8.80
CA GLN A 86 -0.64 -7.83 7.92
C GLN A 86 -1.18 -7.53 6.51
N VAL A 87 -2.08 -8.37 5.99
CA VAL A 87 -2.78 -8.10 4.73
C VAL A 87 -3.65 -6.85 4.86
N GLN A 88 -4.42 -6.72 5.95
CA GLN A 88 -5.22 -5.52 6.22
C GLN A 88 -4.35 -4.25 6.33
N GLU A 89 -3.20 -4.32 6.99
CA GLU A 89 -2.23 -3.22 7.11
C GLU A 89 -1.62 -2.80 5.77
N ILE A 90 -1.40 -3.74 4.84
CA ILE A 90 -0.94 -3.42 3.48
C ILE A 90 -2.00 -2.58 2.76
N PHE A 91 -3.27 -2.97 2.83
CA PHE A 91 -4.36 -2.24 2.19
C PHE A 91 -4.62 -0.87 2.84
N SER A 92 -4.64 -0.79 4.17
CA SER A 92 -4.86 0.48 4.88
C SER A 92 -3.70 1.45 4.70
N GLY A 93 -2.46 0.95 4.66
CA GLY A 93 -1.27 1.74 4.34
C GLY A 93 -1.37 2.39 2.96
N ALA A 94 -1.79 1.64 1.93
CA ALA A 94 -1.97 2.18 0.59
C ALA A 94 -3.05 3.28 0.53
N GLN A 95 -4.16 3.12 1.26
CA GLN A 95 -5.18 4.17 1.38
C GLN A 95 -4.62 5.42 2.06
N SER A 96 -3.87 5.25 3.15
CA SER A 96 -3.25 6.36 3.88
C SER A 96 -2.22 7.11 3.04
N GLU A 97 -1.39 6.39 2.27
CA GLU A 97 -0.42 6.96 1.34
C GLU A 97 -1.11 7.79 0.25
N ALA A 98 -2.23 7.29 -0.30
CA ALA A 98 -3.05 8.03 -1.27
C ALA A 98 -3.68 9.30 -0.68
N THR A 99 -4.26 9.22 0.52
CA THR A 99 -4.84 10.38 1.22
C THR A 99 -3.77 11.43 1.53
N ALA A 100 -2.59 11.01 2.01
CA ALA A 100 -1.48 11.92 2.26
C ALA A 100 -0.99 12.65 1.00
N ALA A 101 -0.99 11.96 -0.15
CA ALA A 101 -0.65 12.58 -1.43
C ALA A 101 -1.66 13.66 -1.84
N VAL A 102 -2.96 13.43 -1.61
CA VAL A 102 -4.02 14.43 -1.87
C VAL A 102 -3.87 15.65 -0.97
N VAL A 103 -3.69 15.46 0.34
CA VAL A 103 -3.45 16.55 1.30
C VAL A 103 -2.23 17.37 0.88
N SER A 104 -1.12 16.70 0.54
CA SER A 104 0.11 17.37 0.08
C SER A 104 -0.06 18.14 -1.24
N LYS A 105 -0.97 17.71 -2.13
CA LYS A 105 -1.31 18.47 -3.35
C LYS A 105 -2.15 19.71 -3.01
N LEU A 106 -3.13 19.58 -2.11
CA LEU A 106 -3.96 20.71 -1.67
C LEU A 106 -3.14 21.80 -0.99
N GLU A 107 -2.25 21.41 -0.07
CA GLU A 107 -1.37 22.37 0.61
C GLU A 107 -0.43 23.10 -0.36
N ARG A 108 0.08 22.41 -1.39
CA ARG A 108 0.88 23.06 -2.44
C ARG A 108 0.05 24.07 -3.23
N ALA A 109 -1.16 23.70 -3.66
CA ALA A 109 -2.05 24.60 -4.37
C ALA A 109 -2.41 25.86 -3.56
N GLN A 110 -2.63 25.70 -2.24
CA GLN A 110 -2.85 26.85 -1.34
C GLN A 110 -1.63 27.78 -1.29
N ARG A 111 -0.42 27.24 -1.12
CA ARG A 111 0.82 28.03 -1.10
C ARG A 111 1.09 28.74 -2.43
N ASP A 112 0.82 28.06 -3.55
CA ASP A 112 1.00 28.65 -4.88
C ASP A 112 0.00 29.80 -5.11
N GLY A 113 -1.25 29.63 -4.68
CA GLY A 113 -2.25 30.69 -4.70
C GLY A 113 -1.85 31.91 -3.86
N GLN A 114 -1.33 31.69 -2.65
CA GLN A 114 -0.78 32.76 -1.81
C GLN A 114 0.38 33.49 -2.49
N ARG A 115 1.32 32.76 -3.10
CA ARG A 115 2.43 33.38 -3.84
C ARG A 115 1.96 34.23 -5.02
N VAL A 116 0.90 33.81 -5.73
CA VAL A 116 0.32 34.60 -6.82
C VAL A 116 -0.34 35.88 -6.26
N ALA A 117 -1.08 35.77 -5.16
CA ALA A 117 -1.69 36.92 -4.49
C ALA A 117 -0.63 37.93 -3.99
N ASP A 118 0.44 37.45 -3.36
CA ASP A 118 1.55 38.27 -2.87
C ASP A 118 2.27 38.98 -4.01
N LYS A 119 2.50 38.28 -5.14
CA LYS A 119 3.07 38.88 -6.35
C LYS A 119 2.19 40.01 -6.91
N LEU A 120 0.88 39.78 -7.01
CA LEU A 120 -0.06 40.79 -7.51
C LEU A 120 -0.15 42.02 -6.59
N SER A 121 -0.11 41.82 -5.28
CA SER A 121 -0.08 42.91 -4.29
C SER A 121 1.21 43.73 -4.39
N THR A 122 2.35 43.06 -4.57
CA THR A 122 3.65 43.71 -4.71
C THR A 122 3.75 44.51 -6.02
N GLU A 123 3.32 43.93 -7.15
CA GLU A 123 3.29 44.60 -8.46
C GLU A 123 2.33 45.80 -8.45
N SER A 124 1.17 45.69 -7.82
CA SER A 124 0.20 46.79 -7.69
C SER A 124 0.75 47.94 -6.84
N THR A 125 1.56 47.65 -5.83
CA THR A 125 2.20 48.68 -4.98
C THR A 125 3.29 49.45 -5.72
N VAL A 126 4.02 48.80 -6.65
CA VAL A 126 5.01 49.47 -7.50
C VAL A 126 4.35 50.45 -8.48
N ILE A 127 3.18 50.10 -9.04
CA ILE A 127 2.47 51.00 -9.96
C ILE A 127 1.97 52.28 -9.24
N ILE A 128 1.55 52.17 -7.98
CA ILE A 128 1.06 53.32 -7.20
C ILE A 128 2.22 54.21 -6.69
N ALA A 129 3.41 53.64 -6.44
CA ALA A 129 4.57 54.39 -5.95
C ALA A 129 5.37 55.13 -7.06
N THR A 130 5.08 54.84 -8.34
CA THR A 130 5.79 55.43 -9.50
C THR A 130 4.96 56.51 -10.23
N THR A 131 3.78 56.86 -9.71
CA THR A 131 2.94 57.98 -10.19
C THR A 131 2.97 59.13 -9.19
#